data_AF-A0AAE2JT33-F1
#
_entry.id   AF-A0AAE2JT33-F1
#
_cell.length_a   1.000
_cell.length_b   1.000
_cell.length_c   1.000
_cell.angle_alpha   90.00
_cell.angle_beta   90.00
_cell.angle_gamma   90.00
#
_symmetry.space_group_name_H-M   'P 1'
#
loop_
_entity.id
_entity.type
_entity.pdbx_description
1 polymer ?
#
loop_
_entity_poly.entity_id
_entity_poly.type
_entity_poly.pdbx_seq_one_letter_code
_entity_poly.pdbx_strand_id
1 'polypeptide(L)'
;MNFNKIIVENEKYYLNKYQYFYINKKEITKILNQINWPAIIVDTEFFNKSHNKEEIQPTLYNDTQKDLVYILQYSFAKNLEEIYNRINRKAIKSLAIKRNYNDKTYDFFKQYNLLKKSFINMCINKKIKTIIFAGQSNDKKIIESWVNENKNLLKNKKSDLFILDKTTNEYKINSLDIYQVLNHLSFVNLDNQSQQFYNPKNIQKGWIGENTITIPSLRKFIDYAKDIFNDNNLNDTEDIYLSCCNALKLFSVDKISIDEFKVLNKSVKLAKTHCFNDVLKILYLIDFIYAFSKFKNTNNKYIKKD
;
A
#
# COMPACT_ATOMS: atom_id res chain seq x y z
N MET A 1 7.65 3.77 15.73
CA MET A 1 9.00 3.52 15.16
C MET A 1 10.02 3.83 16.23
N ASN A 2 10.98 2.93 16.42
CA ASN A 2 12.08 3.09 17.36
C ASN A 2 13.34 3.53 16.59
N PHE A 3 13.95 4.61 17.07
CA PHE A 3 15.13 5.23 16.48
C PHE A 3 16.38 4.89 17.29
N ASN A 4 17.57 5.13 16.72
CA ASN A 4 18.87 4.88 17.35
C ASN A 4 19.09 3.43 17.82
N LYS A 5 18.71 2.45 17.01
CA LYS A 5 18.78 1.01 17.35
C LYS A 5 19.82 0.23 16.53
N ILE A 6 20.13 0.68 15.32
CA ILE A 6 20.95 -0.07 14.38
C ILE A 6 22.43 0.22 14.60
N ILE A 7 23.23 -0.83 14.73
CA ILE A 7 24.70 -0.74 14.84
C ILE A 7 25.30 -0.98 13.45
N VAL A 8 26.37 -0.26 13.10
CA VAL A 8 27.04 -0.42 11.80
C VAL A 8 28.47 -0.91 12.00
N GLU A 9 28.78 -2.06 11.42
CA GLU A 9 30.12 -2.65 11.44
C GLU A 9 30.41 -3.30 10.08
N ASN A 10 31.56 -3.01 9.47
CA ASN A 10 31.99 -3.64 8.20
C ASN A 10 30.88 -3.67 7.14
N GLU A 11 30.23 -2.53 6.92
CA GLU A 11 29.12 -2.32 5.97
C GLU A 11 27.81 -3.05 6.28
N LYS A 12 27.76 -3.85 7.37
CA LYS A 12 26.55 -4.51 7.86
C LYS A 12 25.78 -3.58 8.80
N TYR A 13 24.46 -3.61 8.66
CA TYR A 13 23.52 -2.90 9.53
C TYR A 13 22.84 -3.90 10.45
N TYR A 14 23.28 -3.96 11.69
CA TYR A 14 22.80 -4.91 12.70
C TYR A 14 21.53 -4.37 13.37
N LEU A 15 20.44 -5.14 13.27
CA LEU A 15 19.22 -4.92 14.05
C LEU A 15 19.37 -5.47 15.46
N ASN A 16 20.09 -6.59 15.60
CA ASN A 16 20.53 -7.21 16.84
C ASN A 16 21.72 -8.14 16.55
N LYS A 17 22.15 -8.95 17.54
CA LYS A 17 23.30 -9.85 17.40
C LYS A 17 23.16 -10.94 16.32
N TYR A 18 21.94 -11.27 15.90
CA TYR A 18 21.66 -12.33 14.91
C TYR A 18 21.15 -11.79 13.58
N GLN A 19 20.48 -10.63 13.60
CA GLN A 19 19.86 -10.04 12.44
C GLN A 19 20.67 -8.84 11.93
N TYR A 20 21.06 -8.90 10.67
CA TYR A 20 21.70 -7.80 9.97
C TYR A 20 21.29 -7.78 8.50
N PHE A 21 21.48 -6.63 7.88
CA PHE A 21 21.22 -6.46 6.45
C PHE A 21 22.30 -5.64 5.77
N TYR A 22 22.34 -5.77 4.45
CA TYR A 22 23.06 -4.92 3.51
C TYR A 22 22.07 -4.14 2.67
N ILE A 23 22.50 -2.95 2.21
CA ILE A 23 21.67 -2.06 1.42
C ILE A 23 22.46 -1.52 0.22
N ASN A 24 21.94 -1.72 -0.99
CA ASN A 24 22.49 -1.09 -2.18
C ASN A 24 21.93 0.35 -2.32
N LYS A 25 22.60 1.30 -1.67
CA LYS A 25 22.18 2.72 -1.62
C LYS A 25 22.05 3.34 -3.00
N LYS A 26 22.91 2.95 -3.95
CA LYS A 26 22.92 3.50 -5.33
C LYS A 26 21.67 3.10 -6.09
N GLU A 27 21.33 1.82 -6.10
CA GLU A 27 20.13 1.33 -6.81
C GLU A 27 18.83 1.82 -6.15
N ILE A 28 18.77 1.87 -4.82
CA ILE A 28 17.63 2.46 -4.12
C ILE A 28 17.44 3.94 -4.50
N THR A 29 18.52 4.73 -4.51
CA THR A 29 18.46 6.13 -4.92
C THR A 29 17.95 6.27 -6.36
N LYS A 30 18.40 5.40 -7.26
CA LYS A 30 17.94 5.37 -8.66
C LYS A 30 16.44 5.09 -8.76
N ILE A 31 15.90 4.14 -7.98
CA ILE A 31 14.46 3.83 -7.95
C ILE A 31 13.68 5.01 -7.36
N LEU A 32 14.12 5.56 -6.23
CA LEU A 32 13.46 6.69 -5.57
C LEU A 32 13.42 7.96 -6.45
N ASN A 33 14.44 8.17 -7.28
CA ASN A 33 14.50 9.29 -8.23
C ASN A 33 13.51 9.15 -9.41
N GLN A 34 12.87 7.99 -9.61
CA GLN A 34 11.81 7.84 -10.61
C GLN A 34 10.49 8.47 -10.16
N ILE A 35 10.35 8.79 -8.86
CA ILE A 35 9.14 9.40 -8.33
C ILE A 35 9.10 10.87 -8.73
N ASN A 36 8.11 11.23 -9.55
CA ASN A 36 7.79 12.62 -9.83
C ASN A 36 6.88 13.15 -8.72
N TRP A 37 7.24 14.29 -8.14
CA TRP A 37 6.53 14.87 -7.01
C TRP A 37 5.63 16.06 -7.42
N PRO A 38 4.48 16.27 -6.74
CA PRO A 38 3.97 15.51 -5.58
C PRO A 38 3.41 14.12 -5.93
N ALA A 39 3.45 13.20 -4.97
CA ALA A 39 3.01 11.83 -5.16
C ALA A 39 1.89 11.45 -4.17
N ILE A 40 1.17 10.38 -4.50
CA ILE A 40 0.17 9.75 -3.63
C ILE A 40 0.55 8.28 -3.43
N ILE A 41 0.63 7.85 -2.17
CA ILE A 41 0.80 6.45 -1.78
C ILE A 41 -0.60 5.88 -1.59
N VAL A 42 -0.93 4.77 -2.24
CA VAL A 42 -2.31 4.24 -2.27
C VAL A 42 -2.31 2.74 -2.07
N ASP A 43 -3.35 2.28 -1.38
CA ASP A 43 -3.77 0.88 -1.35
C ASP A 43 -5.32 0.82 -1.47
N THR A 44 -5.86 -0.28 -1.98
CA THR A 44 -7.31 -0.46 -2.13
C THR A 44 -7.80 -1.81 -1.64
N GLU A 45 -9.02 -1.82 -1.09
CA GLU A 45 -9.78 -3.05 -0.90
C GLU A 45 -10.94 -3.08 -1.89
N PHE A 46 -11.05 -4.21 -2.56
CA PHE A 46 -12.07 -4.46 -3.56
C PHE A 46 -12.65 -5.84 -3.39
N PHE A 47 -13.85 -6.02 -3.94
CA PHE A 47 -14.45 -7.34 -4.12
C PHE A 47 -14.67 -7.61 -5.60
N ASN A 48 -14.81 -8.89 -5.91
CA ASN A 48 -15.03 -9.41 -7.25
C ASN A 48 -15.77 -10.75 -7.18
N LYS A 49 -15.94 -11.42 -8.33
CA LYS A 49 -16.62 -12.71 -8.42
C LYS A 49 -16.10 -13.77 -7.44
N SER A 50 -14.81 -13.81 -7.15
CA SER A 50 -14.26 -14.83 -6.24
C SER A 50 -14.69 -14.66 -4.79
N HIS A 51 -15.23 -13.49 -4.43
CA HIS A 51 -15.73 -13.18 -3.09
C HIS A 51 -17.22 -13.48 -2.92
N ASN A 52 -17.92 -13.89 -3.99
CA ASN A 52 -19.35 -14.22 -3.91
C ASN A 52 -19.59 -15.71 -3.63
N LYS A 53 -19.30 -16.14 -2.40
CA LYS A 53 -19.51 -17.54 -1.99
C LYS A 53 -20.97 -17.95 -1.81
N GLU A 54 -21.84 -16.99 -1.51
CA GLU A 54 -23.26 -17.23 -1.20
C GLU A 54 -24.18 -16.96 -2.40
N GLU A 55 -23.62 -16.79 -3.61
CA GLU A 55 -24.40 -16.47 -4.83
C GLU A 55 -25.34 -15.26 -4.66
N ILE A 56 -24.86 -14.26 -3.93
CA ILE A 56 -25.59 -13.07 -3.50
C ILE A 56 -26.18 -12.33 -4.71
N GLN A 57 -27.46 -11.98 -4.61
CA GLN A 57 -28.19 -11.17 -5.59
C GLN A 57 -28.71 -9.86 -4.97
N PRO A 58 -28.72 -8.75 -5.73
CA PRO A 58 -28.15 -8.58 -7.07
C PRO A 58 -26.61 -8.62 -7.06
N THR A 59 -26.00 -9.09 -8.15
CA THR A 59 -24.54 -9.03 -8.32
C THR A 59 -24.09 -7.62 -8.69
N LEU A 60 -23.12 -7.08 -7.95
CA LEU A 60 -22.56 -5.75 -8.23
C LEU A 60 -21.52 -5.74 -9.34
N TYR A 61 -20.85 -6.86 -9.61
CA TYR A 61 -19.80 -6.98 -10.62
C TYR A 61 -20.33 -7.63 -11.90
N ASN A 62 -19.62 -7.43 -13.01
CA ASN A 62 -19.92 -8.06 -14.30
C ASN A 62 -18.62 -8.31 -15.10
N ASP A 63 -18.74 -8.78 -16.34
CA ASP A 63 -17.57 -9.12 -17.16
C ASP A 63 -16.70 -7.92 -17.52
N THR A 64 -17.24 -6.70 -17.49
CA THR A 64 -16.49 -5.47 -17.77
C THR A 64 -15.95 -4.80 -16.50
N GLN A 65 -16.68 -4.88 -15.39
CA GLN A 65 -16.33 -4.35 -14.07
C GLN A 65 -16.17 -5.49 -13.08
N LYS A 66 -15.00 -6.13 -13.14
CA LYS A 66 -14.66 -7.31 -12.33
C LYS A 66 -14.30 -6.95 -10.89
N ASP A 67 -13.51 -5.90 -10.71
CA ASP A 67 -12.97 -5.48 -9.41
C ASP A 67 -13.59 -4.13 -8.99
N LEU A 68 -14.29 -4.14 -7.86
CA LEU A 68 -15.04 -2.99 -7.34
C LEU A 68 -14.47 -2.54 -6.01
N VAL A 69 -13.78 -1.40 -6.02
CA VAL A 69 -13.19 -0.83 -4.81
C VAL A 69 -14.27 -0.25 -3.92
N TYR A 70 -14.25 -0.65 -2.65
CA TYR A 70 -15.13 -0.10 -1.62
C TYR A 70 -14.35 0.68 -0.55
N ILE A 71 -13.03 0.49 -0.46
CA ILE A 71 -12.13 1.26 0.40
C ILE A 71 -10.85 1.61 -0.38
N LEU A 72 -10.43 2.86 -0.30
CA LEU A 72 -9.15 3.35 -0.76
C LEU A 72 -8.50 4.14 0.37
N GLN A 73 -7.33 3.70 0.79
CA GLN A 73 -6.51 4.41 1.75
C GLN A 73 -5.36 5.08 1.00
N TYR A 74 -5.02 6.30 1.41
CA TYR A 74 -4.01 7.05 0.70
C TYR A 74 -3.28 8.06 1.57
N SER A 75 -2.08 8.44 1.13
CA SER A 75 -1.30 9.49 1.75
C SER A 75 -0.63 10.35 0.68
N PHE A 76 -0.76 11.67 0.79
CA PHE A 76 -0.04 12.60 -0.09
C PHE A 76 1.36 12.86 0.43
N ALA A 77 2.31 13.15 -0.46
CA ALA A 77 3.57 13.75 -0.05
C ALA A 77 4.12 14.66 -1.17
N LYS A 78 4.80 15.73 -0.77
CA LYS A 78 5.46 16.68 -1.68
C LYS A 78 6.87 16.25 -2.05
N ASN A 79 7.52 15.43 -1.23
CA ASN A 79 8.83 14.85 -1.45
C ASN A 79 9.10 13.75 -0.40
N LEU A 80 10.23 13.05 -0.53
CA LEU A 80 10.67 12.02 0.43
C LEU A 80 10.98 12.60 1.82
N GLU A 81 11.52 13.82 1.87
CA GLU A 81 11.87 14.49 3.12
C GLU A 81 10.63 14.76 4.00
N GLU A 82 9.48 15.08 3.38
CA GLU A 82 8.20 15.22 4.08
C GLU A 82 7.79 13.90 4.74
N ILE A 83 7.91 12.76 4.04
CA ILE A 83 7.59 11.42 4.57
C ILE A 83 8.48 11.08 5.75
N TYR A 84 9.78 11.42 5.66
CA TYR A 84 10.77 11.15 6.69
C TYR A 84 10.57 11.97 7.98
N ASN A 85 10.09 13.20 7.86
CA ASN A 85 9.99 14.14 9.00
C ASN A 85 8.61 14.16 9.67
N ARG A 86 7.55 13.67 9.02
CA ARG A 86 6.18 13.75 9.55
C ARG A 86 5.76 12.51 10.34
N ILE A 87 4.63 12.62 11.04
CA ILE A 87 3.95 11.47 11.65
C ILE A 87 3.13 10.74 10.58
N ASN A 88 3.71 9.73 9.93
CA ASN A 88 3.11 9.04 8.78
C ASN A 88 1.70 8.48 9.03
N ARG A 89 1.44 7.94 10.23
CA ARG A 89 0.11 7.45 10.64
C ARG A 89 -0.98 8.53 10.54
N LYS A 90 -0.67 9.79 10.83
CA LYS A 90 -1.64 10.91 10.78
C LYS A 90 -1.89 11.44 9.36
N ALA A 91 -1.03 11.08 8.40
CA ALA A 91 -1.10 11.57 7.03
C ALA A 91 -2.03 10.72 6.14
N ILE A 92 -2.38 9.51 6.58
CA ILE A 92 -3.24 8.59 5.83
C ILE A 92 -4.70 9.03 5.95
N LYS A 93 -5.38 9.06 4.81
CA LYS A 93 -6.80 9.41 4.66
C LYS A 93 -7.52 8.29 3.93
N SER A 94 -8.85 8.28 4.08
CA SER A 94 -9.71 7.24 3.53
C SER A 94 -10.77 7.83 2.59
N LEU A 95 -10.95 7.18 1.44
CA LEU A 95 -12.17 7.23 0.64
C LEU A 95 -12.83 5.86 0.76
N ALA A 96 -14.09 5.80 1.17
CA ALA A 96 -14.81 4.53 1.30
C ALA A 96 -16.28 4.72 1.00
N ILE A 97 -16.88 3.69 0.40
CA ILE A 97 -18.34 3.59 0.25
C ILE A 97 -18.93 3.32 1.63
N LYS A 98 -20.01 4.01 1.96
CA LYS A 98 -20.68 3.89 3.26
C LYS A 98 -22.12 3.48 3.06
N ARG A 99 -22.58 2.53 3.87
CA ARG A 99 -23.99 2.15 3.92
C ARG A 99 -24.48 2.26 5.35
N ASN A 100 -25.54 3.04 5.57
CA ASN A 100 -26.21 3.09 6.87
C ASN A 100 -27.24 1.96 6.98
N TYR A 101 -27.56 1.56 8.20
CA TYR A 101 -28.62 0.61 8.46
C TYR A 101 -29.96 1.14 7.93
N ASN A 102 -30.70 0.33 7.18
CA ASN A 102 -31.98 0.68 6.55
C ASN A 102 -31.97 1.96 5.68
N ASP A 103 -30.84 2.31 5.07
CA ASP A 103 -30.79 3.38 4.08
C ASP A 103 -31.55 2.98 2.81
N LYS A 104 -32.81 3.43 2.69
CA LYS A 104 -33.68 3.18 1.54
C LYS A 104 -33.21 3.87 0.26
N THR A 105 -32.29 4.83 0.37
CA THR A 105 -31.77 5.62 -0.75
C THR A 105 -30.36 5.19 -1.18
N TYR A 106 -29.85 4.13 -0.54
CA TYR A 106 -28.54 3.60 -0.83
C TYR A 106 -28.46 3.05 -2.26
N ASP A 107 -27.46 3.52 -3.00
CA ASP A 107 -27.11 3.04 -4.33
C ASP A 107 -25.59 2.89 -4.39
N PHE A 108 -25.13 1.64 -4.53
CA PHE A 108 -23.71 1.31 -4.59
C PHE A 108 -23.02 2.01 -5.77
N PHE A 109 -23.59 1.95 -6.97
CA PHE A 109 -22.96 2.48 -8.18
C PHE A 109 -22.90 4.01 -8.15
N LYS A 110 -23.91 4.66 -7.59
CA LYS A 110 -23.87 6.10 -7.33
C LYS A 110 -22.71 6.46 -6.41
N GLN A 111 -22.54 5.74 -5.29
CA GLN A 111 -21.42 5.98 -4.37
C GLN A 111 -20.06 5.63 -5.00
N TYR A 112 -19.98 4.55 -5.75
CA TYR A 112 -18.76 4.14 -6.44
C TYR A 112 -18.33 5.18 -7.46
N ASN A 113 -19.25 5.71 -8.26
CA ASN A 113 -18.97 6.80 -9.19
C ASN A 113 -18.51 8.08 -8.47
N LEU A 114 -19.08 8.41 -7.30
CA LEU A 114 -18.60 9.52 -6.48
C LEU A 114 -17.17 9.28 -5.97
N LEU A 115 -16.84 8.05 -5.56
CA LEU A 115 -15.50 7.66 -5.14
C LEU A 115 -14.49 7.85 -6.27
N LYS A 116 -14.76 7.30 -7.46
CA LYS A 116 -13.91 7.43 -8.66
C LYS A 116 -13.63 8.91 -8.98
N LYS A 117 -14.69 9.71 -9.11
CA LYS A 117 -14.60 11.15 -9.43
C LYS A 117 -13.86 11.93 -8.35
N SER A 118 -14.10 11.61 -7.08
CA SER A 118 -13.40 12.25 -5.95
C SER A 118 -11.90 11.96 -6.00
N PHE A 119 -11.51 10.72 -6.23
CA PHE A 119 -10.11 10.33 -6.37
C PHE A 119 -9.43 11.08 -7.53
N ILE A 120 -10.03 11.06 -8.72
CA ILE A 120 -9.46 11.73 -9.91
C ILE A 120 -9.33 13.23 -9.68
N ASN A 121 -10.39 13.90 -9.22
CA ASN A 121 -10.37 15.34 -8.94
C ASN A 121 -9.34 15.69 -7.86
N MET A 122 -9.20 14.84 -6.84
CA MET A 122 -8.21 15.03 -5.80
C MET A 122 -6.78 14.96 -6.37
N CYS A 123 -6.48 13.99 -7.22
CA CYS A 123 -5.21 13.87 -7.92
C CYS A 123 -4.91 15.10 -8.81
N ILE A 124 -5.91 15.56 -9.56
CA ILE A 124 -5.82 16.77 -10.39
C ILE A 124 -5.54 18.02 -9.53
N ASN A 125 -6.36 18.25 -8.50
CA ASN A 125 -6.29 19.45 -7.67
C ASN A 125 -4.99 19.53 -6.87
N LYS A 126 -4.45 18.39 -6.45
CA LYS A 126 -3.14 18.30 -5.78
C LYS A 126 -1.96 18.22 -6.74
N LYS A 127 -2.20 18.25 -8.06
CA LYS A 127 -1.18 18.15 -9.11
C LYS A 127 -0.28 16.93 -8.93
N ILE A 128 -0.86 15.81 -8.52
CA ILE A 128 -0.14 14.55 -8.33
C ILE A 128 0.50 14.15 -9.65
N LYS A 129 1.75 13.66 -9.59
CA LYS A 129 2.53 13.24 -10.74
C LYS A 129 2.87 11.76 -10.73
N THR A 130 2.84 11.10 -9.57
CA THR A 130 3.13 9.67 -9.43
C THR A 130 2.22 9.03 -8.39
N ILE A 131 1.71 7.83 -8.67
CA ILE A 131 1.09 6.95 -7.67
C ILE A 131 2.11 5.89 -7.23
N ILE A 132 2.25 5.68 -5.92
CA ILE A 132 3.13 4.68 -5.36
C ILE A 132 2.27 3.55 -4.78
N PHE A 133 2.53 2.32 -5.22
CA PHE A 133 1.85 1.09 -4.80
C PHE A 133 2.85 0.10 -4.18
N ALA A 134 2.31 -0.94 -3.55
CA ALA A 134 3.02 -2.14 -3.11
C ALA A 134 2.43 -3.37 -3.83
N GLY A 135 3.01 -3.78 -4.95
CA GLY A 135 2.41 -4.80 -5.81
C GLY A 135 1.32 -4.23 -6.72
N GLN A 136 1.70 -3.39 -7.68
CA GLN A 136 0.79 -2.49 -8.41
C GLN A 136 -0.22 -3.15 -9.37
N SER A 137 -0.19 -4.47 -9.57
CA SER A 137 -0.78 -5.12 -10.76
C SER A 137 -2.30 -4.93 -10.89
N ASN A 138 -3.04 -4.98 -9.79
CA ASN A 138 -4.50 -4.83 -9.78
C ASN A 138 -4.90 -3.36 -9.62
N ASP A 139 -4.36 -2.66 -8.62
CA ASP A 139 -4.70 -1.26 -8.34
C ASP A 139 -4.45 -0.34 -9.52
N LYS A 140 -3.35 -0.56 -10.25
CA LYS A 140 -3.03 0.21 -11.46
C LYS A 140 -4.13 0.06 -12.52
N LYS A 141 -4.55 -1.18 -12.79
CA LYS A 141 -5.59 -1.46 -13.80
C LYS A 141 -6.93 -0.86 -13.39
N ILE A 142 -7.29 -0.96 -12.12
CA ILE A 142 -8.51 -0.37 -11.56
C ILE A 142 -8.50 1.15 -11.75
N ILE A 143 -7.41 1.82 -11.38
CA ILE A 143 -7.33 3.29 -11.48
C ILE A 143 -7.25 3.74 -12.94
N GLU A 144 -6.53 3.05 -13.81
CA GLU A 144 -6.52 3.32 -15.26
C GLU A 144 -7.92 3.19 -15.85
N SER A 145 -8.68 2.16 -15.47
CA SER A 145 -10.09 2.01 -15.85
C SER A 145 -10.92 3.22 -15.39
N TRP A 146 -10.80 3.65 -14.13
CA TRP A 146 -11.56 4.80 -13.62
C TRP A 146 -11.32 6.07 -14.40
N VAL A 147 -10.07 6.34 -14.76
CA VAL A 147 -9.68 7.53 -15.52
C VAL A 147 -10.24 7.47 -16.94
N ASN A 148 -10.19 6.29 -17.57
CA ASN A 148 -10.71 6.09 -18.92
C ASN A 148 -12.25 6.13 -18.98
N GLU A 149 -12.94 5.75 -17.91
CA GLU A 149 -14.40 5.95 -17.78
C GLU A 149 -14.76 7.43 -17.53
N ASN A 150 -13.83 8.26 -17.03
CA ASN A 150 -14.05 9.66 -16.64
C ASN A 150 -13.14 10.64 -17.38
N LYS A 151 -12.82 10.39 -18.67
CA LYS A 151 -11.90 11.21 -19.49
C LYS A 151 -12.28 12.69 -19.53
N ASN A 152 -13.58 12.99 -19.43
CA ASN A 152 -14.11 14.35 -19.40
C ASN A 152 -13.54 15.21 -18.25
N LEU A 153 -13.14 14.60 -17.12
CA LEU A 153 -12.52 15.31 -16.00
C LEU A 153 -11.13 15.88 -16.32
N LEU A 154 -10.47 15.31 -17.33
CA LEU A 154 -9.13 15.67 -17.80
C LEU A 154 -9.15 16.57 -19.05
N LYS A 155 -10.33 16.88 -19.58
CA LYS A 155 -10.46 17.76 -20.75
C LYS A 155 -9.76 19.10 -20.48
N ASN A 156 -8.84 19.49 -21.37
CA ASN A 156 -8.03 20.70 -21.30
C ASN A 156 -7.11 20.81 -20.07
N LYS A 157 -6.83 19.71 -19.36
CA LYS A 157 -5.90 19.70 -18.22
C LYS A 157 -4.67 18.89 -18.58
N LYS A 158 -3.49 19.52 -18.49
CA LYS A 158 -2.23 18.78 -18.55
C LYS A 158 -2.00 18.05 -17.23
N SER A 159 -1.70 16.76 -17.30
CA SER A 159 -1.38 15.93 -16.13
C SER A 159 -0.10 15.14 -16.39
N ASP A 160 0.83 15.18 -15.44
CA ASP A 160 2.02 14.31 -15.46
C ASP A 160 1.69 12.91 -14.91
N LEU A 161 0.57 12.78 -14.17
CA LEU A 161 0.08 11.50 -13.66
C LEU A 161 -0.71 10.74 -14.73
N PHE A 162 -1.72 11.38 -15.32
CA PHE A 162 -2.59 10.76 -16.32
C PHE A 162 -2.05 11.06 -17.72
N ILE A 163 -1.36 10.07 -18.30
CA ILE A 163 -0.64 10.21 -19.57
C ILE A 163 -1.51 9.60 -20.68
N LEU A 164 -1.97 10.44 -21.61
CA LEU A 164 -2.71 9.97 -22.77
C LEU A 164 -1.77 9.27 -23.76
N ASP A 165 -2.01 7.99 -23.99
CA ASP A 165 -1.39 7.23 -25.07
C ASP A 165 -2.02 7.67 -26.39
N LYS A 166 -1.22 8.27 -27.28
CA LYS A 166 -1.70 8.79 -28.57
C LYS A 166 -2.14 7.70 -29.54
N THR A 167 -1.64 6.47 -29.37
CA THR A 167 -1.94 5.35 -30.25
C THR A 167 -3.26 4.70 -29.87
N THR A 168 -3.47 4.43 -28.58
CA THR A 168 -4.72 3.78 -28.11
C THR A 168 -5.82 4.77 -27.73
N ASN A 169 -5.48 6.06 -27.58
CA ASN A 169 -6.36 7.10 -27.04
C ASN A 169 -6.86 6.79 -25.62
N GLU A 170 -6.07 6.03 -24.84
CA GLU A 170 -6.34 5.68 -23.46
C GLU A 170 -5.34 6.35 -22.51
N TYR A 171 -5.81 6.69 -21.32
CA TYR A 171 -4.94 7.20 -20.26
C TYR A 171 -4.26 6.04 -19.54
N LYS A 172 -2.94 6.16 -19.39
CA LYS A 172 -2.11 5.36 -18.48
C LYS A 172 -1.75 6.19 -17.26
N ILE A 173 -1.37 5.54 -16.17
CA ILE A 173 -0.89 6.25 -14.97
C ILE A 173 0.63 6.16 -14.82
N ASN A 174 1.26 7.29 -14.52
CA ASN A 174 2.62 7.31 -13.99
C ASN A 174 2.62 6.73 -12.57
N SER A 175 3.29 5.60 -12.40
CA SER A 175 3.22 4.78 -11.19
C SER A 175 4.58 4.18 -10.86
N LEU A 176 4.82 3.96 -9.57
CA LEU A 176 5.99 3.23 -9.07
C LEU A 176 5.52 2.10 -8.16
N ASP A 177 6.05 0.90 -8.39
CA ASP A 177 5.92 -0.22 -7.44
C ASP A 177 7.10 -0.19 -6.46
N ILE A 178 6.82 0.12 -5.20
CA ILE A 178 7.86 0.26 -4.19
C ILE A 178 8.54 -1.07 -3.86
N TYR A 179 7.92 -2.23 -4.14
CA TYR A 179 8.52 -3.54 -3.87
C TYR A 179 9.84 -3.76 -4.60
N GLN A 180 10.08 -3.04 -5.69
CA GLN A 180 11.36 -3.09 -6.40
C GLN A 180 12.55 -2.77 -5.49
N VAL A 181 12.38 -1.91 -4.48
CA VAL A 181 13.47 -1.57 -3.54
C VAL A 181 13.85 -2.73 -2.62
N LEU A 182 12.93 -3.65 -2.34
CA LEU A 182 13.17 -4.78 -1.46
C LEU A 182 14.22 -5.75 -2.05
N ASN A 183 14.31 -5.81 -3.38
CA ASN A 183 15.32 -6.60 -4.10
C ASN A 183 16.75 -6.06 -3.93
N HIS A 184 16.89 -4.84 -3.40
CA HIS A 184 18.18 -4.19 -3.16
C HIS A 184 18.58 -4.18 -1.68
N LEU A 185 17.84 -4.94 -0.87
CA LEU A 185 18.14 -5.24 0.53
C LEU A 185 18.50 -6.73 0.64
N SER A 186 19.57 -7.03 1.36
CA SER A 186 19.99 -8.42 1.61
C SER A 186 20.06 -8.68 3.10
N PHE A 187 19.21 -9.58 3.59
CA PHE A 187 19.02 -9.86 5.00
C PHE A 187 19.61 -11.22 5.33
N VAL A 188 20.33 -11.36 6.44
CA VAL A 188 20.65 -12.70 6.94
C VAL A 188 19.36 -13.43 7.31
N ASN A 189 19.23 -14.71 6.94
CA ASN A 189 18.00 -15.49 7.17
C ASN A 189 17.85 -16.00 8.62
N LEU A 190 18.11 -15.13 9.59
CA LEU A 190 17.96 -15.40 11.01
C LEU A 190 16.94 -14.44 11.62
N ASP A 191 16.24 -14.91 12.65
CA ASP A 191 15.39 -14.09 13.50
C ASP A 191 16.17 -13.58 14.73
N ASN A 192 15.47 -12.93 15.66
CA ASN A 192 16.07 -12.38 16.87
C ASN A 192 16.48 -13.44 17.92
N GLN A 193 16.25 -14.73 17.65
CA GLN A 193 16.61 -15.87 18.47
C GLN A 193 17.60 -16.82 17.76
N SER A 194 18.21 -16.37 16.66
CA SER A 194 19.13 -17.18 15.83
C SER A 194 18.46 -18.39 15.15
N GLN A 195 17.14 -18.39 15.04
CA GLN A 195 16.40 -19.39 14.27
C GLN A 195 16.21 -18.91 12.84
N GLN A 196 15.95 -19.86 11.93
CA GLN A 196 15.71 -19.52 10.53
C GLN A 196 14.44 -18.66 10.41
N PHE A 197 14.59 -17.41 9.95
CA PHE A 197 13.46 -16.48 9.84
C PHE A 197 12.42 -16.93 8.82
N TYR A 198 12.87 -17.46 7.67
CA TYR A 198 11.97 -17.91 6.61
C TYR A 198 12.54 -19.08 5.80
N ASN A 199 11.67 -19.89 5.20
CA ASN A 199 12.07 -21.03 4.37
C ASN A 199 12.78 -20.55 3.08
N PRO A 200 14.08 -20.87 2.89
CA PRO A 200 14.86 -20.38 1.76
C PRO A 200 14.40 -20.94 0.41
N LYS A 201 13.69 -22.09 0.36
CA LYS A 201 13.20 -22.68 -0.89
C LYS A 201 12.26 -21.77 -1.68
N ASN A 202 11.64 -20.80 -1.01
CA ASN A 202 10.63 -19.91 -1.58
C ASN A 202 11.14 -18.46 -1.77
N ILE A 203 12.45 -18.23 -1.66
CA ILE A 203 13.02 -16.88 -1.68
C ILE A 203 14.31 -16.82 -2.50
N GLN A 204 14.50 -15.70 -3.21
CA GLN A 204 15.74 -15.40 -3.94
C GLN A 204 16.89 -15.09 -2.97
N LYS A 205 18.09 -15.57 -3.31
CA LYS A 205 19.31 -15.20 -2.61
C LYS A 205 19.50 -13.68 -2.64
N GLY A 206 20.00 -13.13 -1.53
CA GLY A 206 20.41 -11.74 -1.49
C GLY A 206 21.53 -11.44 -2.49
N TRP A 207 21.69 -10.18 -2.85
CA TRP A 207 22.71 -9.75 -3.82
C TRP A 207 24.13 -9.80 -3.25
N ILE A 208 24.29 -9.80 -1.91
CA ILE A 208 25.58 -9.89 -1.22
C ILE A 208 25.47 -10.69 0.09
N GLY A 209 26.54 -11.38 0.46
CA GLY A 209 26.65 -12.17 1.69
C GLY A 209 26.32 -13.65 1.46
N GLU A 210 27.05 -14.56 2.11
CA GLU A 210 26.98 -16.00 1.82
C GLU A 210 25.63 -16.64 2.18
N ASN A 211 24.92 -16.09 3.18
CA ASN A 211 23.66 -16.64 3.71
C ASN A 211 22.53 -15.59 3.80
N THR A 212 22.51 -14.67 2.84
CA THR A 212 21.48 -13.62 2.80
C THR A 212 20.35 -13.97 1.84
N ILE A 213 19.18 -13.40 2.11
CA ILE A 213 17.96 -13.52 1.34
C ILE A 213 17.41 -12.14 1.00
N THR A 214 16.64 -12.07 -0.08
CA THR A 214 15.77 -10.93 -0.39
C THR A 214 14.43 -11.13 0.30
N ILE A 215 13.83 -10.10 0.89
CA ILE A 215 12.49 -10.21 1.50
C ILE A 215 11.47 -9.50 0.60
N PRO A 216 10.74 -10.21 -0.29
CA PRO A 216 9.92 -9.58 -1.33
C PRO A 216 8.51 -9.16 -0.85
N SER A 217 8.30 -9.02 0.46
CA SER A 217 6.98 -8.69 1.04
C SER A 217 7.14 -7.65 2.14
N LEU A 218 6.30 -6.61 2.12
CA LEU A 218 6.27 -5.60 3.18
C LEU A 218 6.00 -6.19 4.55
N ARG A 219 5.05 -7.13 4.67
CA ARG A 219 4.74 -7.78 5.95
C ARG A 219 5.99 -8.44 6.54
N LYS A 220 6.67 -9.27 5.74
CA LYS A 220 7.90 -9.94 6.19
C LYS A 220 9.03 -8.97 6.49
N PHE A 221 9.14 -7.87 5.75
CA PHE A 221 10.13 -6.83 6.03
C PHE A 221 9.88 -6.18 7.40
N ILE A 222 8.62 -5.84 7.68
CA ILE A 222 8.21 -5.28 8.98
C ILE A 222 8.43 -6.30 10.10
N ASP A 223 8.07 -7.57 9.90
CA ASP A 223 8.29 -8.65 10.87
C ASP A 223 9.80 -8.85 11.16
N TYR A 224 10.64 -8.82 10.12
CA TYR A 224 12.09 -8.95 10.25
C TYR A 224 12.68 -7.81 11.10
N ALA A 225 12.17 -6.60 10.91
CA ALA A 225 12.61 -5.39 11.60
C ALA A 225 11.63 -4.92 12.70
N LYS A 226 10.92 -5.85 13.36
CA LYS A 226 9.89 -5.55 14.37
C LYS A 226 10.37 -4.63 15.50
N ASP A 227 11.64 -4.74 15.89
CA ASP A 227 12.23 -3.91 16.95
C ASP A 227 12.32 -2.42 16.53
N ILE A 228 12.40 -2.16 15.23
CA ILE A 228 12.35 -0.82 14.63
C ILE A 228 10.89 -0.40 14.41
N PHE A 229 10.08 -1.29 13.84
CA PHE A 229 8.68 -1.05 13.52
C PHE A 229 7.74 -1.57 14.62
N ASN A 230 8.03 -1.24 15.87
CA ASN A 230 7.23 -1.67 17.03
C ASN A 230 5.91 -0.87 17.11
N ASP A 231 4.97 -1.19 16.23
CA ASP A 231 3.64 -0.60 16.17
C ASP A 231 2.61 -1.72 16.29
N ASN A 232 2.10 -1.92 17.50
CA ASN A 232 1.14 -2.99 17.83
C ASN A 232 -0.13 -2.98 16.97
N ASN A 233 -0.43 -1.85 16.31
CA ASN A 233 -1.60 -1.71 15.44
C ASN A 233 -1.35 -2.20 14.00
N LEU A 234 -0.17 -2.71 13.67
CA LEU A 234 0.14 -3.32 12.37
C LEU A 234 -0.20 -4.82 12.30
N ASN A 235 -0.76 -5.39 13.37
CA ASN A 235 -1.12 -6.80 13.42
C ASN A 235 -2.37 -7.10 12.58
N ASP A 236 -2.17 -7.60 11.38
CA ASP A 236 -3.23 -8.11 10.51
C ASP A 236 -3.43 -9.61 10.79
N THR A 237 -4.24 -9.91 11.81
CA THR A 237 -4.54 -11.29 12.24
C THR A 237 -5.82 -11.85 11.61
N GLU A 238 -6.62 -11.01 10.98
CA GLU A 238 -7.94 -11.40 10.46
C GLU A 238 -7.92 -11.62 8.95
N ASP A 239 -8.77 -12.55 8.49
CA ASP A 239 -8.86 -12.96 7.09
C ASP A 239 -9.47 -11.84 6.23
N ILE A 240 -8.61 -11.13 5.48
CA ILE A 240 -9.03 -10.06 4.57
C ILE A 240 -9.99 -10.57 3.48
N TYR A 241 -9.81 -11.81 3.03
CA TYR A 241 -10.68 -12.40 2.01
C TYR A 241 -12.11 -12.57 2.55
N LEU A 242 -12.28 -13.08 3.78
CA LEU A 242 -13.59 -13.12 4.44
C LEU A 242 -14.19 -11.72 4.63
N SER A 243 -13.36 -10.74 4.95
CA SER A 243 -13.81 -9.36 5.09
C SER A 243 -14.35 -8.80 3.77
N CYS A 244 -13.71 -9.10 2.64
CA CYS A 244 -14.19 -8.73 1.31
C CYS A 244 -15.48 -9.47 0.91
N CYS A 245 -15.64 -10.75 1.26
CA CYS A 245 -16.91 -11.47 1.07
C CYS A 245 -18.06 -10.80 1.84
N ASN A 246 -17.83 -10.45 3.11
CA ASN A 246 -18.82 -9.77 3.94
C ASN A 246 -19.12 -8.34 3.44
N ALA A 247 -18.10 -7.64 2.93
CA ALA A 247 -18.27 -6.33 2.31
C ALA A 247 -19.18 -6.42 1.08
N LEU A 248 -18.95 -7.40 0.19
CA LEU A 248 -19.82 -7.65 -0.96
C LEU A 248 -21.27 -7.85 -0.50
N LYS A 249 -21.51 -8.71 0.48
CA LYS A 249 -22.86 -8.92 1.03
C LYS A 249 -23.47 -7.63 1.56
N LEU A 250 -22.71 -6.86 2.35
CA LEU A 250 -23.17 -5.58 2.90
C LEU A 250 -23.58 -4.60 1.81
N PHE A 251 -22.92 -4.59 0.66
CA PHE A 251 -23.16 -3.59 -0.37
C PHE A 251 -24.14 -4.05 -1.44
N SER A 252 -24.41 -5.35 -1.57
CA SER A 252 -25.31 -5.93 -2.57
C SER A 252 -26.78 -5.99 -2.13
N VAL A 253 -27.08 -6.48 -0.93
CA VAL A 253 -28.45 -6.89 -0.58
C VAL A 253 -29.35 -5.71 -0.22
N ASP A 254 -30.65 -5.74 -0.50
CA ASP A 254 -31.52 -4.58 -0.22
C ASP A 254 -31.88 -4.42 1.27
N LYS A 255 -32.07 -5.53 1.98
CA LYS A 255 -32.47 -5.57 3.39
C LYS A 255 -31.47 -6.41 4.19
N ILE A 256 -31.13 -5.91 5.38
CA ILE A 256 -30.20 -6.57 6.31
C ILE A 256 -30.81 -6.47 7.70
N SER A 257 -30.77 -7.54 8.48
CA SER A 257 -31.16 -7.46 9.90
C SER A 257 -30.18 -6.56 10.66
N ILE A 258 -30.58 -5.99 11.80
CA ILE A 258 -29.68 -5.11 12.58
C ILE A 258 -28.42 -5.86 13.04
N ASP A 259 -28.55 -7.13 13.43
CA ASP A 259 -27.44 -7.91 13.94
C ASP A 259 -26.49 -8.34 12.81
N GLU A 260 -27.03 -8.73 11.66
CA GLU A 260 -26.22 -8.98 10.47
C GLU A 260 -25.51 -7.70 10.00
N PHE A 261 -26.19 -6.54 10.01
CA PHE A 261 -25.57 -5.27 9.64
C PHE A 261 -24.37 -4.94 10.56
N LYS A 262 -24.49 -5.16 11.87
CA LYS A 262 -23.37 -4.95 12.81
C LYS A 262 -22.17 -5.84 12.46
N VAL A 263 -22.41 -7.12 12.16
CA VAL A 263 -21.36 -8.08 11.79
C VAL A 263 -20.68 -7.67 10.49
N LEU A 264 -21.45 -7.44 9.43
CA LEU A 264 -20.92 -7.07 8.11
C LEU A 264 -20.18 -5.72 8.15
N ASN A 265 -20.72 -4.72 8.85
CA ASN A 265 -20.07 -3.43 9.02
C ASN A 265 -18.79 -3.52 9.86
N LYS A 266 -18.71 -4.46 10.82
CA LYS A 266 -17.47 -4.76 11.53
C LYS A 266 -16.40 -5.25 10.54
N SER A 267 -16.73 -6.20 9.66
CA SER A 267 -15.80 -6.67 8.61
C SER A 267 -15.31 -5.56 7.69
N VAL A 268 -16.19 -4.62 7.30
CA VAL A 268 -15.75 -3.45 6.50
C VAL A 268 -14.77 -2.55 7.27
N LYS A 269 -14.96 -2.35 8.58
CA LYS A 269 -13.99 -1.60 9.41
C LYS A 269 -12.64 -2.31 9.54
N LEU A 270 -12.66 -3.64 9.55
CA LEU A 270 -11.46 -4.47 9.61
C LEU A 270 -10.67 -4.39 8.30
N ALA A 271 -11.34 -4.59 7.15
CA ALA A 271 -10.74 -4.35 5.83
C ALA A 271 -10.19 -2.92 5.71
N LYS A 272 -10.90 -1.93 6.26
CA LYS A 272 -10.42 -0.54 6.28
C LYS A 272 -9.13 -0.36 7.07
N THR A 273 -8.97 -1.11 8.15
CA THR A 273 -7.78 -1.09 9.00
C THR A 273 -6.62 -1.81 8.31
N HIS A 274 -6.88 -2.94 7.67
CA HIS A 274 -5.92 -3.68 6.85
C HIS A 274 -5.32 -2.78 5.75
N CYS A 275 -6.18 -2.20 4.91
CA CYS A 275 -5.77 -1.26 3.86
C CYS A 275 -5.00 -0.04 4.39
N PHE A 276 -5.38 0.45 5.59
CA PHE A 276 -4.65 1.55 6.23
C PHE A 276 -3.24 1.11 6.63
N ASN A 277 -3.13 -0.10 7.19
CA ASN A 277 -1.87 -0.68 7.58
C ASN A 277 -0.96 -0.90 6.37
N ASP A 278 -1.49 -1.32 5.22
CA ASP A 278 -0.70 -1.50 4.01
C ASP A 278 -0.11 -0.19 3.50
N VAL A 279 -0.90 0.90 3.45
CA VAL A 279 -0.34 2.25 3.18
C VAL A 279 0.71 2.65 4.22
N LEU A 280 0.48 2.36 5.51
CA LEU A 280 1.41 2.71 6.57
C LEU A 280 2.74 1.94 6.44
N LYS A 281 2.70 0.65 6.09
CA LYS A 281 3.89 -0.17 5.83
C LYS A 281 4.68 0.38 4.65
N ILE A 282 4.02 0.82 3.58
CA ILE A 282 4.69 1.51 2.46
C ILE A 282 5.40 2.77 2.94
N LEU A 283 4.71 3.62 3.73
CA LEU A 283 5.30 4.84 4.27
C LEU A 283 6.50 4.57 5.18
N TYR A 284 6.42 3.54 6.03
CA TYR A 284 7.53 3.11 6.88
C TYR A 284 8.72 2.58 6.07
N LEU A 285 8.47 1.82 5.00
CA LEU A 285 9.52 1.40 4.08
C LEU A 285 10.19 2.59 3.41
N ILE A 286 9.41 3.54 2.86
CA ILE A 286 9.94 4.74 2.20
C ILE A 286 10.78 5.58 3.18
N ASP A 287 10.29 5.82 4.39
CA ASP A 287 11.03 6.51 5.45
C ASP A 287 12.37 5.82 5.71
N PHE A 288 12.33 4.50 5.94
CA PHE A 288 13.51 3.69 6.20
C PHE A 288 14.53 3.76 5.07
N ILE A 289 14.15 3.42 3.83
CA ILE A 289 15.10 3.40 2.70
C ILE A 289 15.60 4.79 2.33
N TYR A 290 14.79 5.84 2.53
CA TYR A 290 15.23 7.21 2.34
C TYR A 290 16.32 7.58 3.35
N ALA A 291 16.16 7.19 4.62
CA ALA A 291 17.15 7.45 5.65
C ALA A 291 18.53 6.87 5.28
N PHE A 292 18.57 5.62 4.81
CA PHE A 292 19.80 4.94 4.45
C PHE A 292 20.40 5.37 3.11
N SER A 293 19.58 5.82 2.16
CA SER A 293 20.06 6.30 0.86
C SER A 293 20.54 7.74 0.89
N LYS A 294 19.89 8.62 1.69
CA LYS A 294 20.19 10.05 1.71
C LYS A 294 21.27 10.45 2.71
N PHE A 295 21.24 9.89 3.91
CA PHE A 295 22.07 10.38 5.01
C PHE A 295 23.32 9.51 5.23
N LYS A 296 24.41 10.17 5.65
CA LYS A 296 25.55 9.48 6.27
C LYS A 296 25.09 8.82 7.57
N ASN A 297 25.82 7.80 8.01
CA ASN A 297 25.44 7.03 9.18
C ASN A 297 25.26 7.89 10.44
N THR A 298 26.12 8.90 10.62
CA THR A 298 26.07 9.87 11.73
C THR A 298 24.78 10.69 11.79
N ASN A 299 24.08 10.86 10.65
CA ASN A 299 22.87 11.68 10.53
C ASN A 299 21.60 10.84 10.31
N ASN A 300 21.71 9.51 10.28
CA ASN A 300 20.58 8.62 10.06
C ASN A 300 19.87 8.32 11.39
N LYS A 301 18.58 8.66 11.51
CA LYS A 301 17.81 8.49 12.76
C LYS A 301 17.68 7.04 13.24
N TYR A 302 17.90 6.04 12.38
CA TYR A 302 17.81 4.65 12.78
C TYR A 302 19.10 4.11 13.40
N ILE A 303 20.25 4.75 13.12
CA ILE A 303 21.57 4.31 13.56
C ILE A 303 21.83 4.79 14.99
N LYS A 304 22.32 3.89 15.84
CA LYS A 304 22.73 4.21 17.20
C LYS A 304 23.88 5.20 17.15
N LYS A 305 23.72 6.32 17.87
CA LYS A 305 24.77 7.31 18.03
C LYS A 305 25.64 6.90 19.22
N ASP A 306 26.95 6.98 19.04
CA ASP A 306 27.92 6.90 20.13
C ASP A 306 27.85 8.14 21.01
#